data_AF-A0A659QYV6-F1
#
_entry.id   AF-A0A659QYV6-F1
#
_cell.length_a   1.000
_cell.length_b   1.000
_cell.length_c   1.000
_cell.angle_alpha   90.00
_cell.angle_beta   90.00
_cell.angle_gamma   90.00
#
_symmetry.space_group_name_H-M   'P 1'
#
loop_
_entity.id
_entity.type
_entity.pdbx_description
1 polymer ?
#
loop_
_entity_poly.entity_id
_entity_poly.type
_entity_poly.pdbx_seq_one_letter_code
_entity_poly.pdbx_strand_id
1 'polypeptide(L)'
;MEYGLMKKIFSKKTSVVRLVYSPVALAVSMVFICGMYSSGVQAKYYTFDASQLDKGGNVDISLLEQGAQFPGTYLVDVMLNGKRVDSREMAFHIEKDAKGNPFLQTCLTRKQLMDYGIKVDSYPGLFPVLTGGDGCGACRGADCARRSALRR
;
A
#
# COMPACT_ATOMS: atom_id res chain seq x y z
N MET A 1 -31.41 13.43 67.52
CA MET A 1 -31.04 14.36 66.43
C MET A 1 -29.98 15.29 67.01
N GLU A 2 -28.73 14.84 67.20
CA GLU A 2 -27.68 14.74 66.15
C GLU A 2 -27.63 16.02 65.29
N TYR A 3 -26.58 16.82 65.18
CA TYR A 3 -25.23 16.94 65.73
C TYR A 3 -24.92 18.46 65.63
N GLY A 4 -24.28 19.10 66.61
CA GLY A 4 -22.84 18.99 66.77
C GLY A 4 -22.12 20.11 66.01
N LEU A 5 -22.25 21.31 66.56
CA LEU A 5 -21.49 22.52 66.27
C LEU A 5 -19.98 22.24 66.20
N MET A 6 -19.37 22.31 65.02
CA MET A 6 -17.92 22.45 64.86
C MET A 6 -17.60 23.51 63.81
N LYS A 7 -17.57 24.77 64.27
CA LYS A 7 -16.76 25.83 63.67
C LYS A 7 -15.30 25.35 63.64
N LYS A 8 -14.80 24.96 62.48
CA LYS A 8 -13.35 24.99 62.20
C LYS A 8 -13.09 25.83 60.96
N ILE A 9 -12.76 27.08 61.29
CA ILE A 9 -11.78 27.95 60.63
C ILE A 9 -10.91 27.15 59.65
N PHE A 10 -11.11 27.35 58.35
CA PHE A 10 -10.03 27.26 57.39
C PHE A 10 -10.29 28.27 56.29
N SER A 11 -9.74 29.47 56.51
CA SER A 11 -9.59 30.52 55.51
C SER A 11 -8.75 29.94 54.37
N LYS A 12 -9.40 29.39 53.34
CA LYS A 12 -8.73 29.09 52.09
C LYS A 12 -8.68 30.41 51.33
N LYS A 13 -7.57 31.14 51.51
CA LYS A 13 -7.20 32.26 50.63
C LYS A 13 -7.15 31.68 49.22
N THR A 14 -8.24 31.81 48.46
CA THR A 14 -8.21 31.64 47.01
C THR A 14 -7.42 32.81 46.48
N SER A 15 -6.10 32.65 46.53
CA SER A 15 -5.18 33.49 45.79
C SER A 15 -5.55 33.24 44.34
N VAL A 16 -6.33 34.15 43.76
CA VAL A 16 -6.53 34.23 42.32
C VAL A 16 -5.16 34.63 41.79
N VAL A 17 -4.32 33.62 41.56
CA VAL A 17 -3.12 33.81 40.76
C VAL A 17 -3.66 34.25 39.42
N ARG A 18 -3.57 35.55 39.14
CA ARG A 18 -3.71 36.03 37.77
C ARG A 18 -2.59 35.33 37.03
N LEU A 19 -2.94 34.30 36.28
CA LEU A 19 -2.04 33.68 35.33
C LEU A 19 -1.82 34.74 34.24
N VAL A 20 -0.90 35.68 34.50
CA VAL A 20 -0.51 36.70 33.54
C VAL A 20 0.40 35.98 32.56
N TYR A 21 -0.21 35.27 31.62
CA TYR A 21 0.51 34.70 30.51
C TYR A 21 0.93 35.89 29.62
N SER A 22 2.24 36.10 29.51
CA SER A 22 2.78 37.08 28.57
C SER A 22 2.19 36.81 27.18
N PRO A 23 1.74 37.83 26.44
CA PRO A 23 1.23 37.63 25.08
C PRO A 23 2.23 36.88 24.20
N VAL A 24 3.53 37.03 24.50
CA VAL A 24 4.63 36.31 23.85
C VAL A 24 4.58 34.80 24.15
N ALA A 25 4.32 34.40 25.40
CA ALA A 25 4.29 33.00 25.79
C ALA A 25 3.06 32.26 25.21
N LEU A 26 1.93 32.94 25.08
CA LEU A 26 0.76 32.40 24.36
C LEU A 26 1.06 32.24 22.87
N ALA A 27 1.65 33.26 22.24
CA ALA A 27 2.01 33.21 20.82
C ALA A 27 3.00 32.06 20.51
N VAL A 28 4.02 31.86 21.36
CA VAL A 28 5.00 30.77 21.20
C VAL A 28 4.35 29.39 21.33
N SER A 29 3.46 29.20 22.31
CA SER A 29 2.73 27.93 22.44
C SER A 29 1.83 27.64 21.24
N MET A 30 1.19 28.67 20.67
CA MET A 30 0.25 28.52 19.55
C MET A 30 0.98 28.16 18.25
N VAL A 31 2.18 28.72 18.02
CA VAL A 31 3.05 28.37 16.88
C VAL A 31 3.57 26.93 17.00
N PHE A 32 3.96 26.50 18.20
CA PHE A 32 4.47 25.15 18.44
C PHE A 32 3.38 24.08 18.28
N ILE A 33 2.16 24.39 18.75
CA ILE A 33 0.97 23.55 18.59
C ILE A 33 0.60 23.46 17.09
N CYS A 34 0.56 24.58 16.36
CA CYS A 34 0.19 24.59 14.93
C CYS A 34 1.21 23.84 14.03
N GLY A 35 2.50 23.88 14.36
CA GLY A 35 3.54 23.12 13.65
C GLY A 35 3.41 21.59 13.79
N MET A 36 2.75 21.10 14.85
CA MET A 36 2.56 19.67 15.10
C MET A 36 1.30 19.09 14.41
N TYR A 37 0.38 19.93 13.93
CA TYR A 37 -0.84 19.49 13.22
C TYR A 37 -0.71 19.54 11.69
N SER A 38 0.48 19.80 11.15
CA SER A 38 0.72 19.71 9.70
C SER A 38 0.88 18.25 9.27
N SER A 39 -0.20 17.47 9.37
CA SER A 39 -0.31 16.22 8.62
C SER A 39 -0.51 16.58 7.15
N GLY A 40 0.47 16.24 6.32
CA GLY A 40 0.32 16.32 4.87
C GLY A 40 -0.77 15.37 4.43
N VAL A 41 -2.00 15.87 4.24
CA VAL A 41 -3.06 15.14 3.55
C VAL A 41 -2.72 15.14 2.07
N GLN A 42 -1.92 14.17 1.65
CA GLN A 42 -1.67 13.89 0.22
C GLN A 42 -2.66 12.83 -0.24
N ALA A 43 -3.92 13.25 -0.40
CA ALA A 43 -4.93 12.45 -1.05
C ALA A 43 -5.00 12.89 -2.53
N LYS A 44 -4.06 12.43 -3.35
CA LYS A 44 -4.09 12.66 -4.80
C LYS A 44 -5.06 11.68 -5.44
N TYR A 45 -6.32 12.09 -5.52
CA TYR A 45 -7.30 11.44 -6.39
C TYR A 45 -7.24 12.14 -7.75
N TYR A 46 -7.04 11.36 -8.81
CA TYR A 46 -7.15 11.83 -10.19
C TYR A 46 -8.45 11.30 -10.75
N THR A 47 -9.22 12.16 -11.41
CA THR A 47 -10.44 11.78 -12.12
C THR A 47 -10.22 12.03 -13.59
N PHE A 48 -10.54 11.04 -14.42
CA PHE A 48 -10.42 11.16 -15.87
C PHE A 48 -11.80 11.11 -16.51
N ASP A 49 -11.98 11.86 -17.58
CA ASP A 49 -13.21 11.84 -18.36
C ASP A 49 -13.08 10.81 -19.49
N ALA A 50 -13.76 9.67 -19.35
CA ALA A 50 -13.73 8.59 -20.33
C ALA A 50 -14.24 9.03 -21.72
N SER A 51 -15.04 10.11 -21.81
CA SER A 51 -15.53 10.62 -23.09
C SER A 51 -14.42 11.19 -23.97
N GLN A 52 -13.27 11.53 -23.40
CA GLN A 52 -12.09 12.00 -24.14
C GLN A 52 -11.31 10.88 -24.83
N LEU A 53 -11.70 9.61 -24.62
CA LEU A 53 -11.10 8.47 -25.32
C LEU A 53 -11.72 8.32 -26.72
N ASP A 54 -10.87 8.09 -27.71
CA ASP A 54 -11.19 7.97 -29.15
C ASP A 54 -12.30 6.94 -29.47
N LYS A 55 -12.54 5.96 -28.58
CA LYS A 55 -13.56 4.91 -28.75
C LYS A 55 -14.83 5.10 -27.90
N GLY A 56 -15.08 6.33 -27.44
CA GLY A 56 -16.36 6.74 -26.88
C GLY A 56 -16.70 6.12 -25.54
N GLY A 57 -16.17 6.68 -24.45
CA GLY A 57 -16.79 6.75 -23.12
C GLY A 57 -17.08 5.47 -22.33
N ASN A 58 -17.09 4.29 -22.96
CA ASN A 58 -17.56 3.04 -22.36
C ASN A 58 -16.41 2.08 -22.03
N VAL A 59 -15.29 2.64 -21.58
CA VAL A 59 -14.14 1.90 -21.07
C VAL A 59 -14.04 2.19 -19.59
N ASP A 60 -13.95 1.14 -18.77
CA ASP A 60 -13.70 1.27 -17.35
C ASP A 60 -12.27 1.79 -17.11
N ILE A 61 -12.16 3.06 -16.73
CA ILE A 61 -10.90 3.76 -16.43
C ILE A 61 -10.60 3.85 -14.94
N SER A 62 -11.42 3.22 -14.08
CA SER A 62 -11.26 3.27 -12.62
C SER A 62 -9.89 2.80 -12.14
N LEU A 63 -9.25 1.88 -12.89
CA LEU A 63 -7.91 1.39 -12.59
C LEU A 63 -6.83 2.46 -12.79
N LEU A 64 -6.99 3.35 -13.78
CA LEU A 64 -6.08 4.48 -14.01
C LEU A 64 -6.22 5.54 -12.91
N GLU A 65 -7.45 5.80 -12.46
CA GLU A 65 -7.73 6.74 -11.35
C GLU A 65 -7.10 6.30 -10.02
N GLN A 66 -6.92 4.99 -9.85
CA GLN A 66 -6.18 4.38 -8.74
C GLN A 66 -4.64 4.45 -8.92
N GLY A 67 -4.15 5.02 -10.02
CA GLY A 67 -2.73 5.08 -10.35
C GLY A 67 -2.13 3.74 -10.79
N ALA A 68 -2.98 2.77 -11.15
CA ALA A 68 -2.55 1.47 -11.64
C ALA A 68 -2.59 1.40 -13.18
N GLN A 69 -1.98 0.34 -13.73
CA GLN A 69 -1.91 0.09 -15.17
C GLN A 69 -2.80 -1.11 -15.54
N PHE A 70 -3.40 -1.09 -16.73
CA PHE A 70 -4.25 -2.17 -17.21
C PHE A 70 -3.53 -3.52 -17.38
N PRO A 71 -4.22 -4.65 -17.21
CA PRO A 71 -3.70 -5.94 -17.62
C PRO A 71 -3.56 -6.00 -19.14
N GLY A 72 -2.59 -6.77 -19.63
CA GLY A 72 -2.30 -6.85 -21.05
C GLY A 72 -0.94 -7.49 -21.34
N THR A 73 -0.59 -7.54 -22.61
CA THR A 73 0.74 -7.97 -23.05
C THR A 73 1.63 -6.75 -23.21
N TYR A 74 2.79 -6.77 -22.57
CA TYR A 74 3.75 -5.68 -22.57
C TYR A 74 5.12 -6.17 -23.01
N LEU A 75 5.79 -5.40 -23.88
CA LEU A 75 7.22 -5.54 -24.13
C LEU A 75 7.97 -4.98 -22.92
N VAL A 76 8.68 -5.85 -22.21
CA VAL A 76 9.39 -5.49 -20.97
C VAL A 76 10.83 -5.98 -20.98
N ASP A 77 11.69 -5.26 -20.29
CA ASP A 77 13.03 -5.72 -19.94
C ASP A 77 12.99 -6.50 -18.63
N VAL A 78 13.48 -7.74 -18.66
CA VAL A 78 13.63 -8.56 -17.45
C VAL A 78 14.97 -8.23 -16.81
N MET A 79 14.93 -7.81 -15.55
CA MET A 79 16.10 -7.41 -14.78
C MET A 79 16.36 -8.39 -13.64
N LEU A 80 17.61 -8.84 -13.48
CA LEU A 80 18.08 -9.63 -12.34
C LEU A 80 19.27 -8.93 -11.69
N ASN A 81 19.18 -8.62 -10.40
CA ASN A 81 20.23 -7.90 -9.64
C ASN A 81 20.72 -6.62 -10.34
N GLY A 82 19.78 -5.85 -10.91
CA GLY A 82 20.07 -4.60 -11.62
C GLY A 82 20.65 -4.75 -13.03
N LYS A 83 20.80 -5.98 -13.55
CA LYS A 83 21.27 -6.23 -14.92
C LYS A 83 20.14 -6.76 -15.79
N ARG A 84 20.05 -6.27 -17.02
CA ARG A 84 19.09 -6.79 -18.02
C ARG A 84 19.51 -8.19 -18.45
N VAL A 85 18.60 -9.16 -18.36
CA VAL A 85 18.80 -10.56 -18.74
C VAL A 85 17.94 -11.00 -19.93
N ASP A 86 16.83 -10.31 -20.20
CA ASP A 86 15.95 -10.58 -21.35
C ASP A 86 15.18 -9.30 -21.74
N SER A 87 14.61 -9.27 -22.94
CA SER A 87 13.68 -8.25 -23.41
C SER A 87 12.63 -8.93 -24.28
N ARG A 88 11.37 -8.97 -23.81
CA ARG A 88 10.33 -9.79 -24.44
C ARG A 88 8.92 -9.30 -24.14
N GLU A 89 7.97 -9.75 -24.95
CA GLU A 89 6.55 -9.62 -24.62
C GLU A 89 6.15 -10.60 -23.52
N MET A 90 5.42 -10.09 -22.53
CA MET A 90 4.89 -10.87 -21.41
C MET A 90 3.45 -10.46 -21.11
N ALA A 91 2.60 -11.45 -20.83
CA ALA A 91 1.23 -11.20 -20.38
C ALA A 91 1.22 -10.89 -18.87
N PHE A 92 0.52 -9.82 -18.51
CA PHE A 92 0.30 -9.40 -17.14
C PHE A 92 -1.18 -9.42 -16.79
N HIS A 93 -1.47 -9.81 -15.55
CA HIS A 93 -2.80 -9.79 -14.94
C HIS A 93 -2.76 -8.96 -13.65
N ILE A 94 -3.92 -8.50 -13.22
CA ILE A 94 -4.04 -7.76 -11.95
C ILE A 94 -4.08 -8.76 -10.79
N GLU A 95 -3.26 -8.47 -9.79
CA GLU A 95 -3.27 -9.09 -8.47
C GLU A 95 -3.40 -8.01 -7.39
N LYS A 96 -3.70 -8.40 -6.15
CA LYS A 96 -3.81 -7.46 -5.02
C LYS A 96 -2.69 -7.68 -4.01
N ASP A 97 -2.06 -6.61 -3.56
CA ASP A 97 -1.08 -6.67 -2.49
C ASP A 97 -1.75 -6.91 -1.11
N ALA A 98 -0.95 -7.01 -0.05
CA ALA A 98 -1.47 -7.21 1.31
C ALA A 98 -2.36 -6.05 1.83
N LYS A 99 -2.27 -4.87 1.22
CA LYS A 99 -3.09 -3.69 1.52
C LYS A 99 -4.31 -3.59 0.59
N GLY A 100 -4.47 -4.51 -0.35
CA GLY A 100 -5.55 -4.53 -1.33
C GLY A 100 -5.30 -3.69 -2.59
N ASN A 101 -4.12 -3.08 -2.75
CA ASN A 101 -3.80 -2.27 -3.92
C ASN A 101 -3.59 -3.17 -5.15
N PRO A 102 -4.16 -2.81 -6.32
CA PRO A 102 -3.94 -3.56 -7.54
C PRO A 102 -2.51 -3.38 -8.05
N PHE A 103 -1.88 -4.45 -8.51
CA PHE A 103 -0.59 -4.42 -9.19
C PHE A 103 -0.55 -5.44 -10.32
N LEU A 104 0.34 -5.23 -11.31
CA LEU A 104 0.53 -6.16 -12.40
C LEU A 104 1.48 -7.29 -12.00
N GLN A 105 1.02 -8.53 -12.19
CA GLN A 105 1.80 -9.74 -12.04
C GLN A 105 1.89 -10.49 -13.37
N THR A 106 3.04 -11.10 -13.62
CA THR A 106 3.24 -12.01 -14.75
C THR A 106 3.66 -13.39 -14.25
N CYS A 107 3.34 -14.41 -15.04
CA CYS A 107 3.74 -15.78 -14.81
C CYS A 107 5.14 -16.02 -15.41
N LEU A 108 6.06 -16.54 -14.60
CA LEU A 108 7.39 -16.97 -15.04
C LEU A 108 7.45 -18.50 -15.06
N THR A 109 7.84 -19.08 -16.19
CA THR A 109 8.00 -20.52 -16.33
C THR A 109 9.33 -21.00 -15.76
N ARG A 110 9.43 -22.30 -15.45
CA ARG A 110 10.69 -22.93 -15.04
C ARG A 110 11.82 -22.67 -16.03
N LYS A 111 11.54 -22.84 -17.33
CA LYS A 111 12.53 -22.61 -18.39
C LYS A 111 13.01 -21.16 -18.38
N GLN A 112 12.12 -20.18 -18.30
CA GLN A 112 12.51 -18.77 -18.24
C GLN A 112 13.44 -18.48 -17.06
N LEU A 113 13.10 -18.97 -15.85
CA LEU A 113 13.95 -18.76 -14.68
C LEU A 113 15.34 -19.39 -14.84
N MET A 114 15.42 -20.60 -15.41
CA MET A 114 16.70 -21.25 -15.70
C MET A 114 17.51 -20.49 -16.75
N ASP A 115 16.84 -20.03 -17.82
CA ASP A 115 17.46 -19.22 -18.88
C ASP A 115 18.00 -17.88 -18.32
N TYR A 116 17.37 -17.33 -17.26
CA TYR A 116 17.85 -16.14 -16.54
C TYR A 116 18.94 -16.45 -15.49
N GLY A 117 19.39 -17.69 -15.37
CA GLY A 117 20.44 -18.12 -14.45
C GLY A 117 19.98 -18.38 -13.00
N ILE A 118 18.68 -18.50 -12.76
CA ILE A 118 18.14 -18.83 -11.43
C ILE A 118 18.22 -20.34 -11.22
N LYS A 119 18.89 -20.76 -10.14
CA LYS A 119 19.01 -22.16 -9.72
C LYS A 119 17.68 -22.65 -9.13
N VAL A 120 16.73 -22.99 -9.99
CA VAL A 120 15.36 -23.37 -9.59
C VAL A 120 15.34 -24.49 -8.55
N ASP A 121 16.25 -25.47 -8.64
CA ASP A 121 16.30 -26.61 -7.71
C ASP A 121 16.68 -26.21 -6.27
N SER A 122 17.25 -25.02 -6.08
CA SER A 122 17.52 -24.44 -4.75
C SER A 122 16.26 -23.87 -4.07
N TYR A 123 15.11 -23.84 -4.77
CA TYR A 123 13.86 -23.25 -4.31
C TYR A 123 12.69 -24.26 -4.46
N PRO A 124 12.54 -25.23 -3.55
CA PRO A 124 11.54 -26.30 -3.68
C PRO A 124 10.08 -25.80 -3.67
N GLY A 125 9.82 -24.59 -3.14
CA GLY A 125 8.49 -23.96 -3.15
C GLY A 125 8.18 -23.10 -4.38
N LEU A 126 9.08 -23.05 -5.36
CA LEU A 126 8.95 -22.16 -6.52
C LEU A 126 7.82 -22.59 -7.46
N PHE A 127 7.57 -23.89 -7.57
CA PHE A 127 6.49 -24.44 -8.40
C PHE A 127 5.59 -25.33 -7.54
N PRO A 128 4.26 -25.13 -7.55
CA PRO A 128 3.35 -25.99 -6.82
C PRO A 128 3.34 -27.39 -7.44
N VAL A 129 3.50 -28.43 -6.62
CA VAL A 129 3.30 -29.82 -7.04
C VAL A 129 1.80 -30.07 -7.10
N LEU A 130 1.25 -30.30 -8.29
CA LEU A 130 -0.17 -30.65 -8.45
C LEU A 130 -0.37 -32.11 -8.04
N THR A 131 -0.84 -32.33 -6.81
CA THR A 131 -1.47 -33.61 -6.42
C THR A 131 -2.96 -33.52 -6.79
N GLY A 132 -3.41 -34.39 -7.70
CA GLY A 132 -4.63 -34.21 -8.51
C GLY A 132 -5.99 -34.17 -7.79
N GLY A 133 -6.99 -33.70 -8.53
CA GLY A 133 -8.42 -33.75 -8.21
C GLY A 133 -9.18 -32.48 -8.61
N ASP A 134 -10.03 -32.59 -9.63
CA ASP A 134 -11.14 -31.70 -10.01
C ASP A 134 -10.86 -30.32 -10.67
N GLY A 135 -11.02 -30.33 -12.00
CA GLY A 135 -11.70 -29.29 -12.78
C GLY A 135 -11.32 -27.83 -12.54
N CYS A 136 -10.16 -27.40 -13.06
CA CYS A 136 -9.89 -25.97 -13.21
C CYS A 136 -10.08 -25.54 -14.68
N GLY A 137 -11.12 -24.77 -14.95
CA GLY A 137 -11.40 -24.15 -16.26
C GLY A 137 -10.41 -23.06 -16.70
N ALA A 138 -9.19 -23.06 -16.15
CA ALA A 138 -8.03 -22.31 -16.59
C ALA A 138 -6.77 -22.83 -15.89
N CYS A 139 -6.16 -23.90 -16.41
CA CYS A 139 -4.82 -24.31 -16.02
C CYS A 139 -3.79 -23.23 -16.36
N ARG A 140 -3.64 -22.23 -15.49
CA ARG A 140 -2.47 -21.35 -15.34
C ARG A 140 -1.58 -21.78 -14.16
N GLY A 141 -1.92 -22.89 -13.48
CA GLY A 141 -1.37 -23.21 -12.16
C GLY A 141 -0.20 -24.20 -12.12
N ALA A 142 0.08 -24.97 -13.17
CA ALA A 142 1.09 -26.03 -13.11
C ALA A 142 2.54 -25.52 -13.32
N ASP A 143 2.71 -24.47 -14.12
CA ASP A 143 4.04 -24.02 -14.59
C ASP A 143 4.40 -22.59 -14.17
N CYS A 144 3.55 -21.90 -13.40
CA CYS A 144 3.82 -20.54 -12.95
C CYS A 144 4.60 -20.51 -11.64
N ALA A 145 5.71 -19.79 -11.64
CA ALA A 145 6.55 -19.64 -10.47
C ALA A 145 5.88 -18.77 -9.38
N ARG A 146 5.89 -19.27 -8.14
CA ARG A 146 5.55 -18.51 -6.92
C ARG A 146 6.71 -17.60 -6.55
N ARG A 147 6.67 -16.34 -6.98
CA ARG A 147 7.72 -15.34 -6.72
C ARG A 147 8.02 -15.12 -5.24
N SER A 148 7.06 -15.37 -4.35
CA SER A 148 7.27 -15.33 -2.88
C SER A 148 8.35 -16.30 -2.40
N ALA A 149 8.59 -17.41 -3.12
CA ALA A 149 9.63 -18.37 -2.78
C ALA A 149 11.07 -17.88 -3.08
N LEU A 150 11.23 -16.82 -3.89
CA LEU A 150 12.55 -16.22 -4.20
C LEU A 150 12.95 -15.11 -3.22
N ARG A 151 12.02 -14.58 -2.41
CA ARG A 151 12.36 -13.64 -1.33
C ARG A 151 12.77 -14.45 -0.11
N ARG A 152 14.06 -14.44 0.22
CA ARG A 152 14.52 -14.71 1.60
C ARG A 152 14.54 -13.41 2.39
#